data_AF-A0A522KI69-F1
#
_entry.id   AF-A0A522KI69-F1
#
_cell.length_a   1.000
_cell.length_b   1.000
_cell.length_c   1.000
_cell.angle_alpha   90.00
_cell.angle_beta   90.00
_cell.angle_gamma   90.00
#
_symmetry.space_group_name_H-M   'P 1'
#
loop_
_entity.id
_entity.type
_entity.pdbx_description
1 polymer ?
#
loop_
_entity_poly.entity_id
_entity_poly.type
_entity_poly.pdbx_seq_one_letter_code
_entity_poly.pdbx_strand_id
1 'polypeptide(L)'
;MPKLPKTYLGVYATVLTAAFAVLILTGARSPMNAKFDSIDVQRINVREPDGTLRMVISDQTRFPGLILHGKEYPHPRSRAGMLFYNNEGTEQGGLIFAGKKGADGNVSSGLSLSFDRYEQDQQLQLIGLDQDGRTYAGMQVNDVPSRPMVQDILEKPKLDAM
;
A
#
# COMPACT_ATOMS: atom_id res chain seq x y z
N MET A 1 -19.29 60.36 9.65
CA MET A 1 -18.34 59.30 9.26
C MET A 1 -17.45 59.84 8.14
N PRO A 2 -16.12 59.90 8.30
CA PRO A 2 -15.23 60.31 7.23
C PRO A 2 -15.30 59.26 6.10
N LYS A 3 -15.60 59.70 4.86
CA LYS A 3 -15.59 58.81 3.70
C LYS A 3 -14.13 58.57 3.31
N LEU A 4 -13.65 57.33 3.46
CA LEU A 4 -12.32 56.97 2.93
C LEU A 4 -12.30 57.27 1.42
N PRO A 5 -11.30 58.01 0.91
CA PRO A 5 -11.20 58.28 -0.51
C PRO A 5 -11.03 56.97 -1.30
N LYS A 6 -11.82 56.80 -2.37
CA LYS A 6 -11.86 55.58 -3.21
C LYS A 6 -10.46 55.15 -3.70
N THR A 7 -9.55 56.10 -3.81
CA THR A 7 -8.14 55.91 -4.18
C THR A 7 -7.39 55.00 -3.20
N TYR A 8 -7.61 55.14 -1.88
CA TYR A 8 -6.95 54.29 -0.89
C TYR A 8 -7.42 52.84 -0.96
N LEU A 9 -8.71 52.64 -1.25
CA LEU A 9 -9.27 51.31 -1.42
C LEU A 9 -8.73 50.61 -2.68
N GLY A 10 -8.56 51.36 -3.78
CA GLY A 10 -7.96 50.84 -5.01
C GLY A 10 -6.50 50.44 -4.85
N VAL A 11 -5.71 51.28 -4.17
CA VAL A 11 -4.30 50.97 -3.87
C VAL A 11 -4.20 49.74 -2.95
N TYR A 12 -5.00 49.69 -1.89
CA TYR A 12 -5.05 48.55 -0.98
C TYR A 12 -5.40 47.24 -1.70
N ALA A 13 -6.47 47.25 -2.50
CA ALA A 13 -6.89 46.07 -3.25
C ALA A 13 -5.81 45.60 -4.22
N THR A 14 -5.14 46.51 -4.93
CA THR A 14 -4.06 46.18 -5.87
C THR A 14 -2.87 45.54 -5.15
N VAL A 15 -2.45 46.11 -4.02
CA VAL A 15 -1.35 45.58 -3.21
C VAL A 15 -1.71 44.21 -2.65
N LEU A 16 -2.93 44.05 -2.13
CA LEU A 16 -3.40 42.79 -1.58
C LEU A 16 -3.48 41.70 -2.67
N THR A 17 -4.01 42.02 -3.85
CA THR A 17 -4.09 41.09 -4.99
C THR A 17 -2.70 40.70 -5.48
N ALA A 18 -1.76 41.65 -5.57
CA ALA A 18 -0.38 41.36 -5.94
C ALA A 18 0.31 40.44 -4.91
N ALA A 19 0.13 40.71 -3.62
CA ALA A 19 0.66 39.86 -2.55
C ALA A 19 0.06 38.44 -2.60
N PHE A 20 -1.24 38.32 -2.88
CA PHE A 20 -1.91 37.04 -3.02
C PHE A 20 -1.43 36.26 -4.26
N ALA A 21 -1.22 36.95 -5.38
CA ALA A 21 -0.65 36.36 -6.59
C ALA A 21 0.78 35.83 -6.34
N VAL A 22 1.62 36.58 -5.63
CA VAL A 22 2.97 36.14 -5.24
C VAL A 22 2.89 34.90 -4.33
N LEU A 23 1.99 34.88 -3.35
CA LEU A 23 1.79 33.71 -2.48
C LEU A 23 1.38 32.45 -3.25
N ILE A 24 0.49 32.58 -4.24
CA ILE A 24 0.08 31.45 -5.08
C ILE A 24 1.25 30.98 -5.96
N LEU A 25 1.99 31.90 -6.58
CA LEU A 25 3.10 31.57 -7.48
C LEU A 25 4.32 31.00 -6.76
N THR A 26 4.54 31.37 -5.49
CA THR A 26 5.70 30.92 -4.70
C THR A 26 5.36 29.79 -3.73
N GLY A 27 4.07 29.54 -3.45
CA GLY A 27 3.60 28.49 -2.55
C GLY A 27 3.79 27.07 -3.09
N ALA A 28 3.99 26.93 -4.41
CA ALA A 28 4.36 25.65 -5.03
C ALA A 28 5.83 25.31 -4.70
N ARG A 29 6.07 24.78 -3.50
CA ARG A 29 7.35 24.19 -3.15
C ARG A 29 7.56 22.90 -3.95
N SER A 30 8.73 22.77 -4.57
CA SER A 30 9.18 21.50 -5.15
C SER A 30 9.22 20.41 -4.07
N PRO A 31 8.95 19.14 -4.42
CA PRO A 31 9.15 18.03 -3.50
C PRO A 31 10.62 18.00 -3.09
N MET A 32 10.88 18.29 -1.82
CA MET A 32 12.21 18.17 -1.24
C MET A 32 12.36 16.77 -0.65
N ASN A 33 13.57 16.20 -0.75
CA ASN A 33 13.88 14.96 -0.06
C ASN A 33 13.74 15.17 1.45
N ALA A 34 12.73 14.53 2.05
CA ALA A 34 12.55 14.55 3.48
C ALA A 34 13.61 13.67 4.16
N LYS A 35 14.10 14.12 5.31
CA LYS A 35 14.97 13.34 6.18
C LYS A 35 14.27 13.21 7.53
N PHE A 36 14.24 12.00 8.05
CA PHE A 36 13.65 11.69 9.34
C PHE A 36 14.66 10.85 10.12
N ASP A 37 14.72 11.04 11.44
CA ASP A 37 15.44 10.12 12.31
C ASP A 37 14.63 8.83 12.52
N SER A 38 13.32 8.97 12.76
CA SER A 38 12.35 7.87 12.84
C SER A 38 10.99 8.29 12.26
N ILE A 39 10.19 7.29 11.85
CA ILE A 39 8.80 7.46 11.42
C ILE A 39 7.93 6.39 12.06
N ASP A 40 6.92 6.81 12.82
CA ASP A 40 5.91 5.93 13.42
C ASP A 40 4.61 6.04 12.62
N VAL A 41 4.36 5.06 11.76
CA VAL A 41 3.23 5.06 10.83
C VAL A 41 2.62 3.67 10.70
N GLN A 42 1.33 3.63 10.39
CA GLN A 42 0.63 2.36 10.12
C GLN A 42 0.93 1.81 8.72
N ARG A 43 1.22 2.71 7.75
CA ARG A 43 1.41 2.34 6.34
C ARG A 43 2.27 3.35 5.59
N ILE A 44 3.13 2.82 4.73
CA ILE A 44 3.92 3.54 3.73
C ILE A 44 3.50 3.04 2.35
N ASN A 45 3.26 3.96 1.42
CA ASN A 45 3.06 3.65 0.00
C ASN A 45 4.24 4.22 -0.79
N VAL A 46 4.88 3.40 -1.62
CA VAL A 46 5.83 3.84 -2.64
C VAL A 46 5.11 3.86 -3.98
N ARG A 47 5.19 4.99 -4.69
CA ARG A 47 4.48 5.22 -5.95
C ARG A 47 5.42 5.78 -7.01
N GLU A 48 5.13 5.46 -8.26
CA GLU A 48 5.73 6.12 -9.43
C GLU A 48 5.26 7.58 -9.54
N PRO A 49 5.91 8.42 -10.37
CA PRO A 49 5.50 9.81 -10.59
C PRO A 49 4.07 9.97 -11.12
N ASP A 50 3.55 8.97 -11.83
CA ASP A 50 2.16 8.95 -12.34
C ASP A 50 1.14 8.48 -11.28
N GLY A 51 1.60 8.11 -10.08
CA GLY A 51 0.78 7.64 -8.97
C GLY A 51 0.62 6.12 -8.88
N THR A 52 1.14 5.34 -9.85
CA THR A 52 1.10 3.88 -9.84
C THR A 52 1.76 3.33 -8.57
N LEU A 53 1.06 2.45 -7.86
CA LEU A 53 1.57 1.84 -6.62
C LEU A 53 2.64 0.80 -6.95
N ARG A 54 3.77 0.82 -6.22
CA ARG A 54 4.93 -0.07 -6.44
C ARG A 54 5.28 -0.91 -5.25
N MET A 55 5.07 -0.37 -4.05
CA MET A 55 5.29 -1.10 -2.81
C MET A 55 4.40 -0.54 -1.71
N VAL A 56 3.96 -1.43 -0.83
CA VAL A 56 3.29 -1.08 0.42
C VAL A 56 4.07 -1.69 1.55
N ILE A 57 4.32 -0.95 2.63
CA ILE A 57 4.73 -1.50 3.93
C ILE A 57 3.61 -1.14 4.90
N SER A 58 3.05 -2.09 5.63
CA SER A 58 1.99 -1.77 6.57
C SER A 58 1.91 -2.73 7.76
N ASP A 59 1.25 -2.22 8.81
CA ASP A 59 0.72 -3.05 9.88
C ASP A 59 -0.42 -3.96 9.40
N GLN A 60 -0.95 -4.76 10.33
CA GLN A 60 -2.06 -5.68 10.09
C GLN A 60 -3.39 -4.96 9.80
N THR A 61 -3.63 -3.79 10.38
CA THR A 61 -4.92 -3.09 10.29
C THR A 61 -5.08 -2.32 8.99
N ARG A 62 -3.96 -1.88 8.40
CA ARG A 62 -3.89 -1.14 7.14
C ARG A 62 -3.32 -1.97 6.00
N PHE A 63 -3.24 -3.28 6.19
CA PHE A 63 -2.82 -4.22 5.15
C PHE A 63 -3.81 -4.18 3.98
N PRO A 64 -3.34 -3.99 2.73
CA PRO A 64 -4.22 -3.93 1.58
C PRO A 64 -4.85 -5.29 1.29
N GLY A 65 -6.00 -5.25 0.61
CA GLY A 65 -6.53 -6.40 -0.09
C GLY A 65 -5.70 -6.78 -1.32
N LEU A 66 -6.26 -7.59 -2.20
CA LEU A 66 -5.63 -8.00 -3.45
C LEU A 66 -5.74 -6.85 -4.44
N ILE A 67 -4.63 -6.36 -4.98
CA ILE A 67 -4.64 -5.31 -6.00
C ILE A 67 -4.30 -5.89 -7.36
N LEU A 68 -5.22 -5.77 -8.31
CA LEU A 68 -5.02 -6.13 -9.72
C LEU A 68 -5.29 -4.91 -10.58
N HIS A 69 -4.35 -4.54 -11.44
CA HIS A 69 -4.42 -3.37 -12.30
C HIS A 69 -4.81 -2.08 -11.57
N GLY A 70 -4.25 -1.86 -10.37
CA GLY A 70 -4.55 -0.71 -9.52
C GLY A 70 -5.91 -0.75 -8.82
N LYS A 71 -6.72 -1.79 -9.03
CA LYS A 71 -8.01 -1.98 -8.35
C LYS A 71 -7.87 -2.96 -7.20
N GLU A 72 -8.31 -2.52 -6.03
CA GLU A 72 -8.32 -3.34 -4.81
C GLU A 72 -9.59 -4.19 -4.71
N TYR A 73 -9.42 -5.46 -4.38
CA TYR A 73 -10.45 -6.45 -4.13
C TYR A 73 -10.38 -6.91 -2.67
N PRO A 74 -11.53 -7.15 -2.01
CA PRO A 74 -11.54 -7.66 -0.64
C PRO A 74 -10.78 -8.98 -0.53
N HIS A 75 -9.74 -8.99 0.31
CA HIS A 75 -8.94 -10.16 0.55
C HIS A 75 -8.41 -10.10 1.99
N PRO A 76 -9.12 -10.70 2.96
CA PRO A 76 -8.82 -10.54 4.38
C PRO A 76 -7.49 -11.20 4.73
N ARG A 77 -6.55 -10.41 5.25
CA ARG A 77 -5.23 -10.86 5.72
C ARG A 77 -5.04 -10.45 7.17
N SER A 78 -4.73 -11.40 8.06
CA SER A 78 -4.46 -11.14 9.48
C SER A 78 -2.95 -11.05 9.76
N ARG A 79 -2.22 -10.26 8.96
CA ARG A 79 -0.74 -10.19 8.98
C ARG A 79 -0.27 -8.78 8.64
N ALA A 80 0.93 -8.43 9.09
CA ALA A 80 1.65 -7.24 8.66
C ALA A 80 2.67 -7.62 7.57
N GLY A 81 3.28 -6.64 6.91
CA GLY A 81 4.23 -6.96 5.86
C GLY A 81 4.52 -5.87 4.85
N MET A 82 5.09 -6.31 3.73
CA MET A 82 5.46 -5.54 2.57
C MET A 82 4.97 -6.25 1.30
N LEU A 83 4.24 -5.56 0.43
CA LEU A 83 3.80 -6.10 -0.86
C LEU A 83 4.44 -5.34 -2.01
N PHE A 84 4.78 -6.06 -3.07
CA PHE A 84 5.34 -5.51 -4.31
C PHE A 84 4.28 -5.51 -5.42
N TYR A 85 4.35 -4.52 -6.30
CA TYR A 85 3.42 -4.39 -7.43
C TYR A 85 4.19 -4.16 -8.73
N ASN A 86 3.68 -4.73 -9.81
CA ASN A 86 4.24 -4.60 -11.16
C ASN A 86 3.88 -3.25 -11.79
N ASN A 87 4.32 -3.03 -13.03
CA ASN A 87 4.16 -1.75 -13.72
C ASN A 87 2.71 -1.43 -14.08
N GLU A 88 1.84 -2.44 -14.00
CA GLU A 88 0.41 -2.33 -14.27
C GLU A 88 -0.38 -2.13 -12.98
N GLY A 89 0.29 -2.13 -11.81
CA GLY A 89 -0.36 -2.01 -10.50
C GLY A 89 -0.99 -3.31 -10.01
N THR A 90 -0.49 -4.46 -10.46
CA THR A 90 -0.88 -5.79 -9.98
C THR A 90 0.13 -6.32 -8.96
N GLU A 91 -0.34 -6.88 -7.84
CA GLU A 91 0.51 -7.52 -6.82
C GLU A 91 1.40 -8.61 -7.44
N GLN A 92 2.68 -8.65 -7.03
CA GLN A 92 3.69 -9.63 -7.50
C GLN A 92 4.41 -10.31 -6.33
N GLY A 93 3.66 -10.60 -5.28
CA GLY A 93 4.15 -11.20 -4.05
C GLY A 93 4.58 -10.17 -3.01
N GLY A 94 5.21 -10.67 -1.95
CA GLY A 94 5.53 -9.85 -0.81
C GLY A 94 6.13 -10.62 0.35
N LEU A 95 6.55 -9.84 1.35
CA LEU A 95 6.95 -10.31 2.66
C LEU A 95 5.77 -10.15 3.61
N ILE A 96 5.27 -11.24 4.18
CA ILE A 96 4.24 -11.20 5.23
C ILE A 96 4.77 -11.83 6.49
N PHE A 97 4.38 -11.29 7.64
CA PHE A 97 4.75 -11.84 8.94
C PHE A 97 3.65 -11.61 9.96
N ALA A 98 3.58 -12.53 10.91
CA ALA A 98 2.74 -12.41 12.10
C ALA A 98 3.33 -13.28 13.20
N GLY A 99 3.06 -12.92 14.46
CA GLY A 99 3.50 -13.70 15.59
C GLY A 99 2.70 -13.39 16.84
N LYS A 100 2.24 -14.42 17.54
CA LYS A 100 1.65 -14.31 18.87
C LYS A 100 1.83 -15.60 19.66
N LYS A 101 1.83 -15.46 20.97
CA LYS A 101 1.63 -16.57 21.90
C LYS A 101 0.19 -16.53 22.39
N GLY A 102 -0.52 -17.64 22.25
CA GLY A 102 -1.87 -17.80 22.77
C GLY A 102 -1.90 -17.86 24.30
N ALA A 103 -3.10 -17.66 24.87
CA ALA A 103 -3.30 -17.78 26.32
C ALA A 103 -3.06 -19.21 26.84
N ASP A 104 -3.20 -20.20 25.97
CA ASP A 104 -2.86 -21.62 26.19
C ASP A 104 -1.35 -21.90 26.17
N GLY A 105 -0.53 -20.89 25.86
CA GLY A 105 0.92 -21.01 25.76
C GLY A 105 1.43 -21.44 24.39
N ASN A 106 0.55 -21.75 23.43
CA ASN A 106 0.95 -22.15 22.08
C ASN A 106 1.46 -20.94 21.29
N VAL A 107 2.57 -21.12 20.59
CA VAL A 107 3.14 -20.10 19.71
C VAL A 107 2.61 -20.32 18.30
N SER A 108 2.19 -19.22 17.66
CA SER A 108 1.93 -19.14 16.22
C SER A 108 2.69 -17.93 15.71
N SER A 109 3.82 -18.17 15.06
CA SER A 109 4.71 -17.14 14.54
C SER A 109 5.29 -17.57 13.21
N GLY A 110 5.44 -16.63 12.29
CA GLY A 110 6.06 -16.97 11.03
C GLY A 110 6.20 -15.79 10.08
N LEU A 111 7.04 -16.01 9.09
CA LEU A 111 7.38 -15.09 8.02
C LEU A 111 7.35 -15.87 6.70
N SER A 112 6.79 -15.24 5.67
CA SER A 112 6.75 -15.75 4.31
C SER A 112 7.18 -14.67 3.35
N LEU A 113 8.16 -14.96 2.50
CA LEU A 113 8.50 -14.16 1.33
C LEU A 113 8.02 -14.90 0.08
N SER A 114 7.08 -14.32 -0.66
CA SER A 114 6.54 -14.90 -1.87
C SER A 114 6.90 -14.16 -3.14
N PHE A 115 6.94 -14.91 -4.23
CA PHE A 115 7.10 -14.43 -5.58
C PHE A 115 5.94 -14.98 -6.41
N ASP A 116 5.08 -14.07 -6.82
CA ASP A 116 3.89 -14.42 -7.59
C ASP A 116 4.24 -14.45 -9.08
N ARG A 117 3.60 -15.36 -9.83
CA ARG A 117 3.69 -15.32 -11.29
C ARG A 117 2.86 -14.13 -11.82
N TYR A 118 3.16 -13.66 -13.03
CA TYR A 118 2.37 -12.61 -13.68
C TYR A 118 0.86 -12.95 -13.67
N GLU A 119 0.08 -12.07 -13.01
CA GLU A 119 -1.37 -12.20 -12.80
C GLU A 119 -1.81 -13.51 -12.15
N GLN A 120 -0.93 -14.13 -11.36
CA GLN A 120 -1.15 -15.42 -10.72
C GLN A 120 -0.66 -15.41 -9.28
N ASP A 121 -0.95 -16.47 -8.54
CA ASP A 121 -0.58 -16.60 -7.13
C ASP A 121 0.89 -17.06 -6.96
N GLN A 122 1.30 -17.32 -5.72
CA GLN A 122 2.67 -17.67 -5.35
C GLN A 122 3.27 -18.83 -6.18
N GLN A 123 4.19 -18.54 -7.09
CA GLN A 123 4.98 -19.55 -7.81
C GLN A 123 6.14 -20.07 -6.95
N LEU A 124 6.75 -19.19 -6.14
CA LEU A 124 7.86 -19.50 -5.25
C LEU A 124 7.62 -18.84 -3.89
N GLN A 125 7.98 -19.53 -2.80
CA GLN A 125 7.89 -18.98 -1.45
C GLN A 125 9.05 -19.47 -0.56
N LEU A 126 9.59 -18.59 0.28
CA LEU A 126 10.47 -18.92 1.39
C LEU A 126 9.70 -18.73 2.70
N ILE A 127 9.71 -19.75 3.55
CA ILE A 127 8.84 -19.81 4.73
C ILE A 127 9.66 -20.19 5.96
N GLY A 128 9.42 -19.50 7.07
CA GLY A 128 9.79 -19.91 8.42
C GLY A 128 8.59 -19.79 9.34
N LEU A 129 8.26 -20.85 10.09
CA LEU A 129 7.06 -20.93 10.91
C LEU A 129 7.29 -21.73 12.18
N ASP A 130 6.85 -21.19 13.30
CA ASP A 130 6.65 -21.89 14.57
C ASP A 130 5.15 -22.00 14.83
N GLN A 131 4.65 -23.23 14.89
CA GLN A 131 3.23 -23.49 15.15
C GLN A 131 3.04 -24.85 15.83
N ASP A 132 2.21 -24.88 16.87
CA ASP A 132 1.79 -26.11 17.56
C ASP A 132 2.97 -26.99 18.02
N GLY A 133 4.02 -26.34 18.55
CA GLY A 133 5.23 -27.00 19.03
C GLY A 133 6.15 -27.52 17.92
N ARG A 134 5.89 -27.15 16.65
CA ARG A 134 6.71 -27.52 15.49
C ARG A 134 7.33 -26.29 14.88
N THR A 135 8.57 -26.44 14.43
CA THR A 135 9.29 -25.43 13.64
C THR A 135 9.44 -25.95 12.22
N TYR A 136 9.10 -25.12 11.25
CA TYR A 136 9.24 -25.37 9.83
C TYR A 136 10.06 -24.26 9.20
N ALA A 137 11.01 -24.64 8.34
CA ALA A 137 11.72 -23.73 7.47
C ALA A 137 11.89 -24.40 6.11
N GLY A 138 11.60 -23.68 5.02
CA GLY A 138 11.66 -24.28 3.71
C GLY A 138 11.41 -23.33 2.56
N MET A 139 11.51 -23.92 1.37
CA MET A 139 11.16 -23.30 0.09
C MET A 139 10.02 -24.11 -0.52
N GLN A 140 8.97 -23.43 -0.96
CA GLN A 140 7.84 -24.02 -1.67
C GLN A 140 7.84 -23.54 -3.11
N VAL A 141 7.64 -24.48 -4.04
CA VAL A 141 7.49 -24.21 -5.48
C VAL A 141 6.13 -24.75 -5.89
N ASN A 142 5.30 -23.90 -6.49
CA ASN A 142 3.96 -24.27 -6.93
C ASN A 142 3.88 -24.25 -8.46
N ASP A 143 3.18 -25.22 -9.02
CA ASP A 143 2.69 -25.13 -10.39
C ASP A 143 1.41 -24.31 -10.39
N VAL A 144 1.39 -23.23 -11.18
CA VAL A 144 0.30 -22.25 -11.22
C VAL A 144 -0.24 -22.13 -12.64
N PRO A 145 -1.58 -22.00 -12.83
CA PRO A 145 -2.18 -21.88 -14.16
C PRO A 145 -1.58 -20.77 -15.02
N SER A 146 -1.79 -20.87 -16.35
CA SER A 146 -1.41 -19.79 -17.27
C SER A 146 -2.50 -18.73 -17.46
N ARG A 147 -3.71 -18.96 -16.95
CA ARG A 147 -4.83 -18.00 -17.05
C ARG A 147 -4.71 -16.93 -15.96
N PRO A 148 -5.21 -15.69 -16.12
CA PRO A 148 -5.20 -14.67 -15.07
C PRO A 148 -6.12 -14.94 -13.87
N MET A 149 -5.69 -14.59 -12.65
CA MET A 149 -6.50 -14.69 -11.41
C MET A 149 -7.79 -13.88 -11.45
N VAL A 150 -7.84 -12.80 -12.24
CA VAL A 150 -9.08 -12.01 -12.36
C VAL A 150 -10.25 -12.86 -12.86
N GLN A 151 -9.98 -13.87 -13.68
CA GLN A 151 -11.00 -14.81 -14.14
C GLN A 151 -11.53 -15.64 -12.97
N ASP A 152 -10.63 -16.17 -12.13
CA ASP A 152 -11.00 -16.95 -10.94
C ASP A 152 -11.87 -16.14 -9.97
N ILE A 153 -11.56 -14.85 -9.78
CA ILE A 153 -12.36 -13.95 -8.93
C ILE A 153 -13.77 -13.74 -9.49
N LEU A 154 -13.89 -13.54 -10.81
CA LEU A 154 -15.17 -13.34 -11.49
C LEU A 154 -16.02 -14.61 -11.52
N GLU A 155 -15.38 -15.77 -11.56
CA GLU A 155 -16.04 -17.08 -11.58
C GLU A 155 -16.44 -17.57 -10.18
N LYS A 156 -15.74 -17.12 -9.12
CA LYS A 156 -15.97 -17.57 -7.75
C LYS A 156 -17.45 -17.57 -7.30
N PRO A 157 -18.26 -16.52 -7.53
CA PRO A 157 -19.68 -16.54 -7.12
C PRO A 157 -20.50 -17.64 -7.80
N LYS A 158 -20.13 -18.03 -9.03
CA LYS A 158 -20.80 -19.12 -9.75
C LYS A 158 -20.42 -20.48 -9.17
N LEU A 159 -19.15 -20.67 -8.83
CA LEU A 159 -18.64 -21.89 -8.23
C LEU A 159 -19.18 -22.11 -6.81
N ASP A 160 -19.26 -21.04 -6.00
CA ASP A 160 -19.81 -21.10 -4.63
C ASP A 160 -21.32 -21.40 -4.61
N ALA A 161 -22.01 -21.24 -5.74
CA ALA A 161 -23.45 -21.49 -5.89
C ALA A 161 -23.79 -22.88 -6.46
N MET A 162 -22.79 -23.70 -6.81
CA MET A 162 -22.94 -25.10 -7.22
C MET A 162 -22.93 -26.02 -6.01
#